data_AF-A0A269PFG3-F1
#
_entry.id   AF-A0A269PFG3-F1
#
_cell.length_a   1.000
_cell.length_b   1.000
_cell.length_c   1.000
_cell.angle_alpha   90.00
_cell.angle_beta   90.00
_cell.angle_gamma   90.00
#
_symmetry.space_group_name_H-M   'P 1'
#
loop_
_entity.id
_entity.type
_entity.pdbx_description
1 polymer ?
#
loop_
_entity_poly.entity_id
_entity_poly.type
_entity_poly.pdbx_seq_one_letter_code
_entity_poly.pdbx_strand_id
1 'polypeptide(L)'
;MFLIDANILIEAKNRYYAFDLAPGFWDWLEGAYRQDLVCSIEAVRDELLQGNDELAEWTRANPGLFRAIDQPTTKHFQPLSQWAVSGAYREEAINAFVGNHADYLLVAYAREHQHTVVTHERSQPHSRKRILIPDACLAMGVDTADTFEMMRETGVTLHLQKSP
;
A
#
# COMPACT_ATOMS: atom_id res chain seq x y z
N MET A 1 11.13 -5.28 2.97
CA MET A 1 9.98 -5.72 2.15
C MET A 1 9.11 -4.51 1.88
N PHE A 2 8.44 -4.48 0.74
CA PHE A 2 7.51 -3.41 0.38
C PHE A 2 6.07 -3.80 0.73
N LEU A 3 5.32 -2.88 1.34
CA LEU A 3 3.93 -3.04 1.69
C LEU A 3 3.06 -2.19 0.76
N ILE A 4 2.30 -2.85 -0.12
CA ILE A 4 1.58 -2.20 -1.22
C ILE A 4 0.19 -1.72 -0.77
N ASP A 5 -0.07 -0.44 -0.99
CA ASP A 5 -1.39 0.21 -0.85
C ASP A 5 -2.33 -0.17 -2.02
N ALA A 6 -3.64 -0.20 -1.78
CA ALA A 6 -4.66 -0.48 -2.80
C ALA A 6 -4.52 0.45 -4.01
N ASN A 7 -4.22 1.74 -3.76
CA ASN A 7 -4.12 2.74 -4.82
C ASN A 7 -3.03 2.43 -5.86
N ILE A 8 -1.98 1.72 -5.47
CA ILE A 8 -0.90 1.32 -6.38
C ILE A 8 -1.42 0.31 -7.40
N LEU A 9 -2.17 -0.69 -6.95
CA LEU A 9 -2.72 -1.73 -7.81
C LEU A 9 -3.84 -1.18 -8.70
N ILE A 10 -4.67 -0.29 -8.16
CA ILE A 10 -5.74 0.39 -8.90
C ILE A 10 -5.15 1.29 -10.01
N GLU A 11 -4.17 2.13 -9.67
CA GLU A 11 -3.54 3.03 -10.65
C GLU A 11 -2.71 2.25 -11.68
N ALA A 12 -2.01 1.19 -11.26
CA ALA A 12 -1.27 0.30 -12.16
C ALA A 12 -2.20 -0.24 -13.25
N LYS A 13 -3.32 -0.86 -12.85
CA LYS A 13 -4.33 -1.39 -13.77
C LYS A 13 -4.88 -0.31 -14.69
N ASN A 14 -5.23 0.86 -14.15
CA ASN A 14 -5.93 1.89 -14.92
C ASN A 14 -5.00 2.73 -15.83
N ARG A 15 -3.68 2.58 -15.71
CA ARG A 15 -2.70 3.40 -16.44
C ARG A 15 -1.59 2.58 -17.08
N TYR A 16 -0.39 2.65 -16.51
CA TYR A 16 0.85 2.21 -17.16
C TYR A 16 1.00 0.70 -17.20
N TYR A 17 0.25 -0.01 -16.36
CA TYR A 17 0.35 -1.44 -16.17
C TYR A 17 -1.00 -2.14 -16.33
N ALA A 18 -1.83 -1.69 -17.28
CA ALA A 18 -3.05 -2.40 -17.64
C ALA A 18 -2.74 -3.87 -17.97
N PHE A 19 -3.63 -4.80 -17.61
CA PHE A 19 -3.37 -6.24 -17.71
C PHE A 19 -3.10 -6.70 -19.15
N ASP A 20 -3.79 -6.10 -20.13
CA ASP A 20 -3.64 -6.39 -21.56
C ASP A 20 -2.34 -5.82 -22.15
N LEU A 21 -1.89 -4.66 -21.66
CA LEU A 21 -0.72 -3.94 -22.18
C LEU A 21 0.58 -4.39 -21.51
N ALA A 22 0.56 -4.66 -20.21
CA ALA A 22 1.75 -4.92 -19.40
C ALA A 22 1.58 -6.14 -18.47
N PRO A 23 1.25 -7.34 -19.00
CA PRO A 23 1.07 -8.54 -18.19
C PRO A 23 2.30 -8.88 -17.34
N GLY A 24 3.51 -8.57 -17.84
CA GLY A 24 4.76 -8.81 -17.13
C GLY A 24 4.89 -8.06 -15.79
N PHE A 25 4.17 -6.95 -15.58
CA PHE A 25 4.12 -6.29 -14.27
C PHE A 25 3.39 -7.14 -13.23
N TRP A 26 2.26 -7.74 -13.63
CA TRP A 26 1.46 -8.60 -12.76
C TRP A 26 2.16 -9.93 -12.49
N ASP A 27 2.77 -10.54 -13.51
CA ASP A 27 3.60 -11.73 -13.35
C ASP A 27 4.77 -11.47 -12.38
N TRP A 28 5.38 -10.30 -12.49
CA TRP A 28 6.45 -9.89 -11.57
C TRP A 28 5.93 -9.74 -10.13
N LEU A 29 4.79 -9.08 -9.90
CA LEU A 29 4.20 -8.98 -8.55
C LEU A 29 3.97 -10.35 -7.92
N GLU A 30 3.49 -11.32 -8.72
CA GLU A 30 3.30 -12.70 -8.28
C GLU A 30 4.60 -13.39 -7.91
N GLY A 31 5.67 -13.18 -8.68
CA GLY A 31 7.00 -13.69 -8.37
C GLY A 31 7.60 -13.02 -7.13
N ALA A 32 7.42 -11.71 -7.01
CA ALA A 32 7.99 -10.88 -5.96
C ALA A 32 7.42 -11.24 -4.57
N TYR A 33 6.11 -11.54 -4.45
CA TYR A 33 5.57 -11.96 -3.16
C TYR A 33 6.08 -13.36 -2.76
N ARG A 34 6.28 -14.27 -3.72
CA ARG A 34 6.84 -15.61 -3.45
C ARG A 34 8.29 -15.56 -2.97
N GLN A 35 8.98 -14.44 -3.23
CA GLN A 35 10.34 -14.15 -2.78
C GLN A 35 10.37 -13.25 -1.54
N ASP A 36 9.23 -13.00 -0.90
CA ASP A 36 9.10 -12.09 0.26
C ASP A 36 9.65 -10.67 -0.01
N LEU A 37 9.55 -10.19 -1.26
CA LEU A 37 9.94 -8.83 -1.64
C LEU A 37 8.80 -7.83 -1.47
N VAL A 38 7.58 -8.27 -1.76
CA VAL A 38 6.36 -7.45 -1.66
C VAL A 38 5.26 -8.20 -0.91
N CYS A 39 4.44 -7.47 -0.17
CA CYS A 39 3.20 -7.96 0.39
C CYS A 39 2.18 -6.82 0.47
N SER A 40 0.95 -7.14 0.86
CA SER A 40 -0.07 -6.19 1.28
C SER A 40 -0.82 -6.76 2.49
N ILE A 41 -1.85 -6.09 2.98
CA ILE A 41 -2.66 -6.54 4.12
C ILE A 41 -4.08 -6.94 3.69
N GLU A 42 -4.74 -7.78 4.48
CA GLU A 42 -6.12 -8.20 4.19
C GLU A 42 -7.12 -7.04 4.08
N ALA A 43 -6.92 -5.94 4.81
CA ALA A 43 -7.78 -4.76 4.66
C ALA A 43 -7.73 -4.17 3.24
N VAL A 44 -6.53 -4.15 2.62
CA VAL A 44 -6.36 -3.75 1.22
C VAL A 44 -7.01 -4.78 0.28
N ARG A 45 -6.85 -6.08 0.55
CA ARG A 45 -7.55 -7.13 -0.21
C ARG A 45 -9.05 -6.88 -0.23
N ASP A 46 -9.63 -6.64 0.94
CA ASP A 46 -11.08 -6.54 1.09
C ASP A 46 -11.64 -5.29 0.38
N GLU A 47 -10.85 -4.21 0.30
CA GLU A 47 -11.14 -3.03 -0.54
C GLU A 47 -11.13 -3.38 -2.03
N LEU A 48 -10.06 -4.01 -2.52
CA LEU A 48 -9.92 -4.41 -3.92
C LEU A 48 -11.03 -5.38 -4.35
N LEU A 49 -11.46 -6.26 -3.45
CA LEU A 49 -12.56 -7.20 -3.69
C LEU A 49 -13.95 -6.55 -3.75
N GLN A 50 -14.11 -5.29 -3.32
CA GLN A 50 -15.35 -4.52 -3.56
C GLN A 50 -15.49 -4.13 -5.04
N GLY A 51 -14.40 -4.15 -5.81
CA GLY A 51 -14.41 -4.00 -7.25
C GLY A 51 -15.09 -5.18 -7.96
N ASN A 52 -15.50 -4.95 -9.20
CA ASN A 52 -16.08 -5.98 -10.07
C ASN A 52 -15.39 -5.99 -11.43
N ASP A 53 -14.07 -6.11 -11.41
CA ASP A 53 -13.22 -6.04 -12.59
C ASP A 53 -12.05 -7.04 -12.52
N GLU A 54 -11.19 -7.01 -13.54
CA GLU A 54 -9.98 -7.84 -13.65
C GLU A 54 -9.02 -7.73 -12.45
N LEU A 55 -8.99 -6.59 -11.74
CA LEU A 55 -8.16 -6.44 -10.54
C LEU A 55 -8.77 -7.21 -9.37
N ALA A 56 -10.10 -7.19 -9.23
CA ALA A 56 -10.78 -8.03 -8.25
C ALA A 56 -10.59 -9.52 -8.55
N GLU A 57 -10.60 -9.93 -9.82
CA GLU A 57 -10.30 -11.32 -10.22
C GLU A 57 -8.85 -11.72 -9.89
N TRP A 58 -7.88 -10.88 -10.25
CA TRP A 58 -6.47 -11.10 -9.92
C TRP A 58 -6.23 -11.16 -8.40
N THR A 59 -6.92 -10.31 -7.64
CA THR A 59 -6.87 -10.29 -6.16
C THR A 59 -7.37 -11.61 -5.57
N ARG A 60 -8.45 -12.19 -6.12
CA ARG A 60 -8.95 -13.52 -5.68
C ARG A 60 -7.98 -14.65 -6.01
N ALA A 61 -7.27 -14.56 -7.13
CA ALA A 61 -6.28 -15.54 -7.56
C ALA A 61 -4.98 -15.49 -6.75
N ASN A 62 -4.70 -14.35 -6.08
CA ASN A 62 -3.45 -14.10 -5.36
C ASN A 62 -3.64 -13.84 -3.85
N PRO A 63 -4.31 -14.73 -3.09
CA PRO A 63 -4.57 -14.50 -1.67
C PRO A 63 -3.29 -14.46 -0.83
N GLY A 64 -2.21 -15.12 -1.29
CA GLY A 64 -0.92 -15.18 -0.58
C GLY A 64 -0.18 -13.83 -0.50
N LEU A 65 -0.55 -12.85 -1.31
CA LEU A 65 0.00 -11.49 -1.24
C LEU A 65 -0.44 -10.75 0.04
N PHE A 66 -1.60 -11.10 0.58
CA PHE A 66 -2.26 -10.34 1.63
C PHE A 66 -2.07 -11.00 3.00
N ARG A 67 -1.43 -10.27 3.92
CA ARG A 67 -1.15 -10.70 5.29
C ARG A 67 -2.23 -10.23 6.25
N ALA A 68 -2.64 -11.10 7.16
CA ALA A 68 -3.49 -10.73 8.28
C ALA A 68 -2.73 -9.82 9.25
N ILE A 69 -3.44 -8.92 9.92
CA ILE A 69 -2.86 -8.13 11.00
C ILE A 69 -2.60 -9.03 12.19
N ASP A 70 -1.34 -9.09 12.61
CA ASP A 70 -0.91 -9.91 13.73
C ASP A 70 -1.01 -9.17 15.06
N GLN A 71 -0.96 -9.94 16.15
CA GLN A 71 -1.05 -9.38 17.50
C GLN A 71 0.06 -8.35 17.79
N PRO A 72 1.33 -8.56 17.41
CA PRO A 72 2.38 -7.56 17.65
C PRO A 72 2.11 -6.20 16.98
N THR A 73 1.46 -6.16 15.81
CA THR A 73 1.09 -4.90 15.14
C THR A 73 0.22 -4.00 16.01
N THR A 74 -0.64 -4.58 16.85
CA THR A 74 -1.60 -3.82 17.68
C THR A 74 -0.94 -2.84 18.67
N LYS A 75 0.33 -3.06 19.04
CA LYS A 75 1.07 -2.16 19.95
C LYS A 75 1.34 -0.78 19.33
N HIS A 76 1.26 -0.65 18.00
CA HIS A 76 1.46 0.62 17.28
C HIS A 76 0.17 1.42 17.10
N PHE A 77 -1.00 0.84 17.40
CA PHE A 77 -2.27 1.52 17.23
C PHE A 77 -2.39 2.75 18.15
N GLN A 78 -2.15 2.56 19.46
CA GLN A 78 -2.22 3.67 20.40
C GLN A 78 -1.23 4.80 20.06
N PRO A 79 0.07 4.54 19.82
CA PRO A 79 1.00 5.59 19.38
C PRO A 79 0.55 6.34 18.12
N LEU A 80 0.09 5.61 17.09
CA LEU A 80 -0.37 6.21 15.84
C LEU A 80 -1.59 7.11 16.05
N SER A 81 -2.57 6.65 16.82
CA SER A 81 -3.76 7.45 17.16
C SER A 81 -3.40 8.67 18.02
N GLN A 82 -2.50 8.52 18.98
CA GLN A 82 -2.03 9.63 19.81
C GLN A 82 -1.33 10.69 18.96
N TRP A 83 -0.49 10.29 18.02
CA TRP A 83 0.12 11.20 17.07
C TRP A 83 -0.94 11.94 16.24
N ALA A 84 -1.91 11.21 15.65
CA ALA A 84 -2.97 11.80 14.84
C ALA A 84 -3.79 12.84 15.63
N VAL A 85 -4.14 12.55 16.88
CA VAL A 85 -4.89 13.46 17.77
C VAL A 85 -4.04 14.65 18.22
N SER A 86 -2.73 14.47 18.42
CA SER A 86 -1.81 15.55 18.79
C SER A 86 -1.54 16.54 17.65
N GLY A 87 -1.82 16.13 16.41
CA GLY A 87 -1.67 16.96 15.22
C GLY A 87 -2.73 18.05 15.11
N ALA A 88 -2.47 19.06 14.28
CA ALA A 88 -3.42 20.15 14.02
C ALA A 88 -4.56 19.75 13.05
N TYR A 89 -4.88 18.47 12.95
CA TYR A 89 -5.92 17.94 12.07
C TYR A 89 -7.32 18.29 12.60
N ARG A 90 -8.29 18.35 11.69
CA ARG A 90 -9.70 18.43 12.06
C ARG A 90 -10.18 17.09 12.60
N GLU A 91 -11.18 17.10 13.46
CA GLU A 91 -11.74 15.89 14.06
C GLU A 91 -12.26 14.91 12.98
N GLU A 92 -12.85 15.42 11.90
CA GLU A 92 -13.30 14.60 10.78
C GLU A 92 -12.14 13.91 10.06
N ALA A 93 -10.98 14.56 9.97
CA ALA A 93 -9.79 13.97 9.35
C ALA A 93 -9.20 12.86 10.22
N ILE A 94 -9.19 13.03 11.53
CA ILE A 94 -8.75 12.02 12.49
C ILE A 94 -9.68 10.82 12.45
N ASN A 95 -11.00 11.05 12.53
CA ASN A 95 -12.01 9.99 12.48
C ASN A 95 -11.98 9.24 11.14
N ALA A 96 -11.79 9.94 10.02
CA ALA A 96 -11.65 9.30 8.72
C ALA A 96 -10.39 8.43 8.64
N PHE A 97 -9.25 8.88 9.19
CA PHE A 97 -8.02 8.09 9.18
C PHE A 97 -8.09 6.87 10.10
N VAL A 98 -8.53 7.05 11.36
CA VAL A 98 -8.66 5.95 12.33
C VAL A 98 -9.78 4.98 11.93
N GLY A 99 -10.84 5.48 11.28
CA GLY A 99 -11.93 4.68 10.73
C GLY A 99 -11.61 4.02 9.38
N ASN A 100 -10.66 4.56 8.61
CA ASN A 100 -10.16 3.90 7.41
C ASN A 100 -9.22 2.76 7.80
N HIS A 101 -9.79 1.57 7.90
CA HIS A 101 -9.06 0.38 8.31
C HIS A 101 -7.82 0.11 7.44
N ALA A 102 -7.83 0.37 6.14
CA ALA A 102 -6.68 0.05 5.29
C ALA A 102 -5.47 0.95 5.59
N ASP A 103 -5.60 2.28 5.42
CA ASP A 103 -4.49 3.23 5.62
C ASP A 103 -3.88 3.13 7.02
N TYR A 104 -4.72 3.08 8.04
CA TYR A 104 -4.29 3.01 9.43
C TYR A 104 -3.53 1.71 9.74
N LEU A 105 -4.06 0.58 9.26
CA LEU A 105 -3.43 -0.73 9.45
C LEU A 105 -2.15 -0.88 8.62
N LEU A 106 -2.07 -0.29 7.42
CA LEU A 106 -0.86 -0.27 6.60
C LEU A 106 0.31 0.37 7.36
N VAL A 107 0.11 1.55 7.93
CA VAL A 107 1.16 2.26 8.68
C VAL A 107 1.59 1.47 9.91
N ALA A 108 0.63 0.95 10.68
CA ALA A 108 0.93 0.17 11.88
C ALA A 108 1.67 -1.15 11.56
N TYR A 109 1.24 -1.86 10.52
CA TYR A 109 1.86 -3.11 10.09
C TYR A 109 3.26 -2.87 9.54
N ALA A 110 3.43 -1.84 8.72
CA ALA A 110 4.74 -1.47 8.19
C ALA A 110 5.72 -1.11 9.31
N ARG A 111 5.24 -0.44 10.36
CA ARG A 111 6.06 -0.14 11.54
C ARG A 111 6.48 -1.41 12.27
N GLU A 112 5.59 -2.37 12.47
CA GLU A 112 5.94 -3.60 13.19
C GLU A 112 6.96 -4.45 12.44
N HIS A 113 6.75 -4.58 11.14
CA HIS A 113 7.53 -5.49 10.30
C HIS A 113 8.70 -4.81 9.59
N GLN A 114 8.96 -3.53 9.89
CA GLN A 114 10.01 -2.71 9.26
C GLN A 114 9.92 -2.74 7.73
N HIS A 115 8.70 -2.55 7.21
CA HIS A 115 8.43 -2.50 5.79
C HIS A 115 8.38 -1.06 5.28
N THR A 116 8.64 -0.90 3.99
CA THR A 116 8.48 0.37 3.27
C THR A 116 7.08 0.40 2.66
N VAL A 117 6.28 1.42 2.95
CA VAL A 117 4.93 1.56 2.39
C VAL A 117 5.01 2.10 0.97
N VAL A 118 4.38 1.42 0.02
CA VAL A 118 4.31 1.87 -1.38
C VAL A 118 2.98 2.55 -1.60
N THR A 119 3.00 3.86 -1.87
CA THR A 119 1.78 4.67 -2.05
C THR A 119 2.00 5.77 -3.09
N HIS A 120 0.93 6.20 -3.76
CA HIS A 120 0.97 7.34 -4.68
C HIS A 120 0.70 8.69 -3.99
N GLU A 121 0.38 8.68 -2.70
CA GLU A 121 0.19 9.90 -1.94
C GLU A 121 1.51 10.68 -1.78
N ARG A 122 1.38 12.00 -1.67
CA ARG A 122 2.51 12.89 -1.37
C ARG A 122 2.27 13.56 -0.04
N SER A 123 3.29 13.60 0.81
CA SER A 123 3.26 14.31 2.10
C SER A 123 2.72 15.73 1.95
N GLN A 124 1.79 16.10 2.84
CA GLN A 124 1.27 17.46 2.94
C GLN A 124 1.19 17.82 4.43
N PRO A 125 2.32 18.13 5.08
CA PRO A 125 2.40 18.25 6.53
C PRO A 125 1.62 19.45 7.09
N HIS A 126 1.20 20.37 6.23
CA HIS A 126 0.35 21.52 6.58
C HIS A 126 -1.15 21.27 6.30
N SER A 127 -1.50 20.10 5.74
CA SER A 127 -2.88 19.69 5.56
C SER A 127 -3.52 19.48 6.92
N ARG A 128 -4.67 20.14 7.14
CA ARG A 128 -5.50 19.92 8.33
C ARG A 128 -6.73 19.07 8.03
N LYS A 129 -7.04 18.85 6.73
CA LYS A 129 -8.29 18.25 6.27
C LYS A 129 -8.20 16.75 6.04
N ARG A 130 -6.99 16.22 5.90
CA ARG A 130 -6.73 14.81 5.64
C ARG A 130 -5.37 14.46 6.21
N ILE A 131 -5.29 13.31 6.87
CA ILE A 131 -4.04 12.65 7.24
C ILE A 131 -3.63 11.81 6.03
N LEU A 132 -2.43 12.05 5.50
CA LEU A 132 -1.90 11.30 4.37
C LEU A 132 -0.93 10.22 4.86
N ILE A 133 -0.87 9.11 4.14
CA ILE A 133 -0.04 7.94 4.47
C ILE A 133 1.43 8.34 4.68
N PRO A 134 2.06 9.17 3.83
CA PRO A 134 3.46 9.55 4.04
C PRO A 134 3.69 10.35 5.33
N ASP A 135 2.74 11.18 5.74
CA ASP A 135 2.85 11.97 6.98
C ASP A 135 2.74 11.04 8.22
N ALA A 136 1.84 10.06 8.17
CA ALA A 136 1.70 9.05 9.20
C ALA A 136 2.91 8.09 9.26
N CYS A 137 3.43 7.68 8.10
CA CYS A 137 4.63 6.85 8.00
C CYS A 137 5.84 7.57 8.61
N LEU A 138 6.05 8.84 8.24
CA LEU A 138 7.14 9.65 8.78
C LEU A 138 7.07 9.75 10.31
N ALA A 139 5.88 10.00 10.86
CA ALA A 139 5.67 10.08 12.30
C ALA A 139 5.96 8.77 13.05
N MET A 140 5.72 7.64 12.39
CA MET A 140 5.99 6.32 12.95
C MET A 140 7.40 5.81 12.64
N GLY A 141 8.21 6.56 11.88
CA GLY A 141 9.53 6.12 11.43
C GLY A 141 9.44 4.93 10.47
N VAL A 142 8.53 5.03 9.50
CA VAL A 142 8.30 4.10 8.40
C VAL A 142 8.68 4.80 7.11
N ASP A 143 9.45 4.13 6.26
CA ASP A 143 9.82 4.65 4.95
C ASP A 143 8.67 4.51 3.96
N THR A 144 8.64 5.39 2.97
CA THR A 144 7.69 5.32 1.85
C THR A 144 8.43 5.30 0.52
N ALA A 145 7.84 4.62 -0.47
CA ALA A 145 8.33 4.60 -1.84
C ALA A 145 7.16 4.75 -2.84
N ASP A 146 7.45 5.22 -4.04
CA ASP A 146 6.51 5.08 -5.17
C ASP A 146 6.70 3.74 -5.91
N THR A 147 5.79 3.43 -6.84
CA THR A 147 5.82 2.19 -7.63
C THR A 147 7.14 2.01 -8.37
N PHE A 148 7.70 3.08 -8.94
CA PHE A 148 8.93 3.00 -9.72
C PHE A 148 10.16 2.86 -8.83
N GLU A 149 10.18 3.49 -7.65
CA GLU A 149 11.21 3.28 -6.63
C GLU A 149 11.24 1.82 -6.18
N MET A 150 10.08 1.25 -5.81
CA MET A 150 9.94 -0.17 -5.49
C MET A 150 10.48 -1.06 -6.62
N MET A 151 10.10 -0.79 -7.86
CA MET A 151 10.54 -1.56 -9.02
C MET A 151 12.05 -1.45 -9.25
N ARG A 152 12.65 -0.25 -9.10
CA ARG A 152 14.10 -0.07 -9.25
C ARG A 152 14.88 -0.81 -8.17
N GLU A 153 14.43 -0.72 -6.91
CA GLU A 153 15.11 -1.36 -5.78
C GLU A 153 14.98 -2.89 -5.81
N THR A 154 13.93 -3.42 -6.42
CA THR A 154 13.76 -4.86 -6.66
C THR A 154 14.39 -5.35 -7.97
N GLY A 155 15.08 -4.47 -8.71
CA GLY A 155 15.82 -4.84 -9.92
C GLY A 155 14.96 -5.08 -11.16
N VAL A 156 13.73 -4.55 -11.19
CA VAL A 156 12.82 -4.72 -12.33
C VAL A 156 13.28 -3.91 -13.54
N THR A 157 13.21 -4.54 -14.70
CA THR A 157 13.39 -3.90 -16.01
C THR A 157 12.17 -4.17 -16.89
N LEU A 158 11.61 -3.12 -17.48
CA LEU A 158 10.48 -3.22 -18.41
C LEU A 158 10.97 -3.26 -19.85
N HIS A 159 10.58 -4.29 -20.58
CA HIS A 159 10.89 -4.44 -21.99
C HIS A 159 9.61 -4.45 -22.82
N LEU A 160 9.56 -3.61 -23.85
CA LEU A 160 8.51 -3.68 -24.86
C LEU A 160 8.86 -4.82 -25.82
N GLN A 161 7.91 -5.75 -26.00
CA GLN A 161 8.05 -6.80 -26.99
C GLN A 161 7.97 -6.17 -28.39
N LYS A 162 8.89 -6.55 -29.27
CA LYS A 162 8.80 -6.19 -30.69
C LYS A 162 7.64 -6.98 -31.28
N SER A 163 6.75 -6.31 -32.00
CA SER A 163 5.77 -7.02 -32.84
C SER A 163 6.53 -7.95 -33.80
N PRO A 164 6.01 -9.16 -34.03
CA PRO A 164 6.61 -10.11 -34.98
C PRO A 164 6.67 -9.55 -36.40
#